data_AF-A0A5N6SP67-F1
#
_entry.id   AF-A0A5N6SP67-F1
#
_cell.length_a   1.000
_cell.length_b   1.000
_cell.length_c   1.000
_cell.angle_alpha   90.00
_cell.angle_beta   90.00
_cell.angle_gamma   90.00
#
_symmetry.space_group_name_H-M   'P 1'
#
loop_
_entity.id
_entity.type
_entity.pdbx_description
1 polymer ?
#
loop_
_entity_poly.entity_id
_entity_poly.type
_entity_poly.pdbx_seq_one_letter_code
_entity_poly.pdbx_strand_id
1 'polypeptide(L)'
;MSHDGAFDVVKGAASIAHMATPVMQFYDPNIAAPMVVNGTVNVLASAAAEPSVRRAVNTSSSAAAASPQPNKVFTMDEETWNEAAVKAAWAPPPYEGSQRCLDIYSASKTQAEQAAWKFMEEKKPHFVLNTVLPNANMGTILSP
;
A
#
# COMPACT_ATOMS: atom_id res chain seq x y z
N MET A 1 4.90 -1.14 -12.68
CA MET A 1 4.57 -2.09 -11.59
C MET A 1 3.29 -2.87 -11.87
N SER A 2 2.25 -2.24 -12.43
CA SER A 2 0.92 -2.85 -12.59
C SER A 2 0.72 -3.68 -13.87
N HIS A 3 1.78 -4.00 -14.61
CA HIS A 3 1.68 -4.86 -15.81
C HIS A 3 2.03 -6.31 -15.47
N ASP A 4 1.45 -7.25 -16.20
CA ASP A 4 1.78 -8.67 -16.06
C ASP A 4 3.26 -8.92 -16.39
N GLY A 5 3.89 -9.82 -15.63
CA GLY A 5 5.32 -10.13 -15.77
C GLY A 5 6.27 -9.07 -15.20
N ALA A 6 5.76 -7.94 -14.67
CA ALA A 6 6.61 -6.88 -14.10
C ALA A 6 7.49 -7.34 -12.92
N PHE A 7 7.17 -8.49 -12.33
CA PHE A 7 7.89 -9.07 -11.20
C PHE A 7 8.51 -10.44 -11.52
N ASP A 8 8.82 -10.76 -12.77
CA ASP A 8 9.56 -11.98 -13.12
C ASP A 8 10.93 -12.09 -12.45
N VAL A 9 11.45 -10.95 -11.94
CA VAL A 9 12.66 -10.85 -11.12
C VAL A 9 12.58 -11.59 -9.78
N VAL A 10 11.39 -12.05 -9.36
CA VAL A 10 11.24 -12.81 -8.09
C VAL A 10 11.74 -14.25 -8.17
N LYS A 11 12.08 -14.75 -9.36
CA LYS A 11 12.50 -16.14 -9.54
C LYS A 11 13.70 -16.49 -8.66
N GLY A 12 13.54 -17.54 -7.85
CA GLY A 12 14.55 -17.99 -6.88
C GLY A 12 14.64 -17.19 -5.59
N ALA A 13 13.78 -16.20 -5.37
CA ALA A 13 13.76 -15.42 -4.13
C ALA A 13 13.15 -16.21 -2.96
N ALA A 14 13.82 -16.22 -1.80
CA ALA A 14 13.25 -16.80 -0.58
C ALA A 14 12.21 -15.89 0.10
N SER A 15 12.28 -14.58 -0.16
CA SER A 15 11.40 -13.57 0.43
C SER A 15 11.29 -12.33 -0.42
N ILE A 16 10.20 -11.57 -0.26
CA ILE A 16 9.98 -10.30 -0.95
C ILE A 16 9.73 -9.20 0.08
N ALA A 17 10.37 -8.04 -0.11
CA ALA A 17 10.02 -6.80 0.56
C ALA A 17 9.54 -5.79 -0.50
N HIS A 18 8.23 -5.55 -0.55
CA HIS A 18 7.65 -4.60 -1.49
C HIS A 18 7.59 -3.21 -0.84
N MET A 19 8.41 -2.29 -1.35
CA MET A 19 8.51 -0.90 -0.88
C MET A 19 8.10 0.13 -1.93
N ALA A 20 7.96 -0.28 -3.19
CA ALA A 20 7.79 0.63 -4.31
C ALA A 20 6.35 1.16 -4.36
N THR A 21 6.20 2.49 -4.32
CA THR A 21 4.89 3.15 -4.36
C THR A 21 5.05 4.59 -4.87
N PRO A 22 4.12 5.12 -5.67
CA PRO A 22 4.06 6.56 -5.92
C PRO A 22 3.66 7.30 -4.65
N VAL A 23 4.37 8.37 -4.30
CA VAL A 23 4.12 9.14 -3.06
C VAL A 23 3.64 10.54 -3.41
N MET A 24 2.35 10.82 -3.15
CA MET A 24 1.73 12.15 -3.32
C MET A 24 1.89 12.76 -4.73
N GLN A 25 1.90 11.91 -5.76
CA GLN A 25 2.14 12.32 -7.16
C GLN A 25 0.86 12.61 -7.96
N PHE A 26 -0.32 12.29 -7.42
CA PHE A 26 -1.57 12.26 -8.17
C PHE A 26 -2.70 13.04 -7.48
N TYR A 27 -3.53 13.68 -8.31
CA TYR A 27 -4.75 14.37 -7.91
C TYR A 27 -6.03 13.59 -8.27
N ASP A 28 -5.92 12.59 -9.16
CA ASP A 28 -7.02 11.74 -9.59
C ASP A 28 -6.93 10.35 -8.94
N PRO A 29 -7.90 9.96 -8.10
CA PRO A 29 -7.94 8.63 -7.48
C PRO A 29 -8.04 7.50 -8.51
N ASN A 30 -8.64 7.75 -9.68
CA ASN A 30 -8.81 6.76 -10.75
C ASN A 30 -7.47 6.35 -11.39
N ILE A 31 -6.42 7.14 -11.18
CA ILE A 31 -5.06 6.82 -11.61
C ILE A 31 -4.29 6.15 -10.47
N ALA A 32 -4.26 6.82 -9.30
CA ALA A 32 -3.42 6.40 -8.19
C ALA A 32 -3.87 5.07 -7.57
N ALA A 33 -5.15 4.94 -7.21
CA ALA A 33 -5.62 3.79 -6.47
C ALA A 33 -5.46 2.48 -7.27
N PRO A 34 -5.88 2.38 -8.55
CA PRO A 34 -5.64 1.17 -9.34
C PRO A 34 -4.16 0.85 -9.51
N MET A 35 -3.29 1.87 -9.68
CA MET A 35 -1.85 1.65 -9.83
C MET A 35 -1.23 1.00 -8.58
N VAL A 36 -1.56 1.50 -7.39
CA VAL A 36 -0.99 0.99 -6.13
C VAL A 36 -1.60 -0.36 -5.76
N VAL A 37 -2.92 -0.52 -5.92
CA VAL A 37 -3.63 -1.77 -5.66
C VAL A 37 -3.11 -2.88 -6.58
N ASN A 38 -3.07 -2.64 -7.89
CA ASN A 38 -2.60 -3.64 -8.85
C ASN A 38 -1.12 -3.94 -8.67
N GLY A 39 -0.28 -2.93 -8.36
CA GLY A 39 1.12 -3.17 -8.05
C GLY A 39 1.31 -4.12 -6.86
N THR A 40 0.52 -3.93 -5.81
CA THR A 40 0.55 -4.76 -4.60
C THR A 40 0.03 -6.18 -4.87
N VAL A 41 -1.11 -6.31 -5.57
CA VAL A 41 -1.65 -7.64 -5.90
C VAL A 41 -0.72 -8.39 -6.86
N ASN A 42 -0.12 -7.71 -7.83
CA ASN A 42 0.77 -8.35 -8.80
C ASN A 42 2.03 -8.91 -8.13
N VAL A 43 2.65 -8.19 -7.19
CA VAL A 43 3.82 -8.72 -6.48
C VAL A 43 3.47 -9.92 -5.61
N LEU A 44 2.29 -9.94 -4.98
CA LEU A 44 1.81 -11.08 -4.20
C LEU A 44 1.47 -12.28 -5.09
N ALA A 45 0.90 -12.03 -6.27
CA ALA A 45 0.66 -13.06 -7.28
C ALA A 45 1.98 -13.68 -7.77
N SER A 46 3.01 -12.87 -8.01
CA SER A 46 4.35 -13.36 -8.37
C SER A 46 5.01 -14.12 -7.21
N ALA A 47 4.86 -13.69 -5.96
CA ALA A 47 5.28 -14.47 -4.79
C ALA A 47 4.57 -15.82 -4.69
N ALA A 48 3.26 -15.86 -4.98
CA ALA A 48 2.48 -17.09 -4.95
C ALA A 48 2.90 -18.05 -6.08
N ALA A 49 3.33 -17.52 -7.22
CA ALA A 49 3.84 -18.30 -8.34
C ALA A 49 5.27 -18.82 -8.16
N GLU A 50 6.03 -18.29 -7.20
CA GLU A 50 7.42 -18.69 -6.91
C GLU A 50 7.47 -19.61 -5.67
N PRO A 51 7.66 -20.94 -5.85
CA PRO A 51 7.62 -21.90 -4.75
C PRO A 51 8.74 -21.74 -3.73
N SER A 52 9.81 -20.98 -4.01
CA SER A 52 10.88 -20.70 -3.03
C SER A 52 10.52 -19.58 -2.05
N VAL A 53 9.55 -18.72 -2.36
CA VAL A 53 9.12 -17.64 -1.45
C VAL A 53 8.47 -18.23 -0.19
N ARG A 54 8.88 -17.75 0.97
CA ARG A 54 8.33 -18.13 2.29
C ARG A 54 7.70 -16.97 3.04
N ARG A 55 8.17 -15.74 2.77
CA ARG A 55 7.72 -14.52 3.43
C ARG A 55 7.57 -13.39 2.41
N ALA A 56 6.49 -12.63 2.51
CA ALA A 56 6.32 -11.36 1.84
C ALA A 56 6.09 -10.27 2.89
N VAL A 57 6.75 -9.13 2.72
CA VAL A 57 6.52 -7.93 3.53
C VAL A 57 6.05 -6.83 2.62
N ASN A 58 4.87 -6.25 2.92
CA ASN A 58 4.38 -5.08 2.22
C ASN A 58 4.63 -3.83 3.07
N THR A 59 5.26 -2.82 2.47
CA THR A 59 5.49 -1.53 3.13
C THR A 59 4.28 -0.63 2.89
N SER A 60 3.36 -0.68 3.85
CA SER A 60 2.20 0.18 3.91
C SER A 60 2.60 1.54 4.53
N SER A 61 1.70 2.16 5.27
CA SER A 61 1.93 3.42 5.98
C SER A 61 0.92 3.55 7.11
N SER A 62 1.25 4.28 8.16
CA SER A 62 0.27 4.65 9.19
C SER A 62 -0.95 5.38 8.58
N ALA A 63 -0.79 6.01 7.42
CA ALA A 63 -1.86 6.64 6.66
C ALA A 63 -2.92 5.64 6.14
N ALA A 64 -2.61 4.34 6.04
CA ALA A 64 -3.57 3.29 5.73
C ALA A 64 -4.57 3.05 6.87
N ALA A 65 -4.16 3.38 8.10
CA ALA A 65 -4.97 3.17 9.30
C ALA A 65 -5.58 4.48 9.82
N ALA A 66 -4.85 5.61 9.82
CA ALA A 66 -5.41 6.90 10.21
C ALA A 66 -4.68 8.11 9.61
N SER A 67 -5.44 9.18 9.39
CA SER A 67 -4.91 10.52 9.09
C SER A 67 -4.52 11.26 10.37
N PRO A 68 -3.50 12.14 10.35
CA PRO A 68 -3.15 12.99 11.49
C PRO A 68 -4.34 13.84 11.95
N GLN A 69 -4.60 13.84 13.26
CA GLN A 69 -5.66 14.64 13.89
C GLN A 69 -5.05 15.49 15.02
N PRO A 70 -4.60 16.72 14.73
CA PRO A 70 -3.96 17.58 15.74
C PRO A 70 -4.85 17.79 16.96
N ASN A 71 -4.25 17.77 18.15
CA ASN A 71 -4.92 17.97 19.44
C ASN A 71 -6.01 16.94 19.78
N LYS A 72 -6.03 15.79 19.12
CA LYS A 72 -6.97 14.70 19.40
C LYS A 72 -6.23 13.41 19.75
N VAL A 73 -6.61 12.81 20.86
CA VAL A 73 -6.15 11.47 21.25
C VAL A 73 -7.07 10.44 20.60
N PHE A 74 -6.48 9.44 19.97
CA PHE A 74 -7.18 8.29 19.39
C PHE A 74 -6.27 7.06 19.47
N THR A 75 -6.87 5.88 19.40
CA THR A 75 -6.18 4.58 19.41
C THR A 75 -6.27 3.95 18.02
N MET A 76 -5.29 3.10 17.71
CA MET A 76 -5.24 2.32 16.50
C MET A 76 -4.77 0.91 16.86
N ASP A 77 -5.34 -0.08 16.20
CA ASP A 77 -4.97 -1.49 16.25
C ASP A 77 -4.89 -2.06 14.82
N GLU A 78 -4.66 -3.36 14.71
CA GLU A 78 -4.54 -4.07 13.43
C GLU A 78 -5.85 -4.09 12.61
N GLU A 79 -6.99 -3.74 13.22
CA GLU A 79 -8.30 -3.68 12.56
C GLU A 79 -8.68 -2.25 12.12
N THR A 80 -7.84 -1.27 12.44
CA THR A 80 -8.11 0.15 12.16
C THR A 80 -7.77 0.53 10.72
N TRP A 81 -8.76 1.03 9.97
CA TRP A 81 -8.63 1.47 8.57
C TRP A 81 -9.00 2.94 8.37
N ASN A 82 -8.30 3.62 7.45
CA ASN A 82 -8.54 5.03 7.13
C ASN A 82 -9.68 5.24 6.12
N GLU A 83 -10.87 4.76 6.46
CA GLU A 83 -12.07 4.86 5.60
C GLU A 83 -12.47 6.32 5.30
N ALA A 84 -12.13 7.24 6.21
CA ALA A 84 -12.35 8.67 6.01
C ALA A 84 -11.52 9.21 4.83
N ALA A 85 -10.25 8.84 4.74
CA ALA A 85 -9.40 9.23 3.61
C ALA A 85 -9.84 8.56 2.31
N VAL A 86 -10.27 7.29 2.35
CA VAL A 86 -10.85 6.62 1.17
C VAL A 86 -12.05 7.40 0.66
N LYS A 87 -13.02 7.71 1.53
CA LYS A 87 -14.19 8.51 1.15
C LYS A 87 -13.80 9.88 0.59
N ALA A 88 -12.86 10.58 1.23
CA ALA A 88 -12.39 11.88 0.78
C ALA A 88 -11.74 11.78 -0.61
N ALA A 89 -10.84 10.83 -0.82
CA ALA A 89 -10.13 10.60 -2.08
C ALA A 89 -11.07 10.28 -3.25
N TRP A 90 -12.20 9.64 -3.01
CA TRP A 90 -13.19 9.31 -4.07
C TRP A 90 -14.30 10.37 -4.25
N ALA A 91 -14.22 11.50 -3.54
CA ALA A 91 -15.12 12.63 -3.77
C ALA A 91 -15.01 13.17 -5.21
N PRO A 92 -16.12 13.69 -5.80
CA PRO A 92 -16.13 14.21 -7.17
C PRO A 92 -15.23 15.45 -7.33
N PRO A 93 -14.88 15.82 -8.58
CA PRO A 93 -14.06 16.98 -8.87
C PRO A 93 -14.65 18.30 -8.32
N PRO A 94 -13.82 19.34 -8.12
CA PRO A 94 -12.47 19.51 -8.66
C PRO A 94 -11.37 18.70 -7.95
N TYR A 95 -10.41 18.19 -8.73
CA TYR A 95 -9.25 17.40 -8.25
C TYR A 95 -8.04 18.30 -8.04
N GLU A 96 -8.10 19.14 -7.01
CA GLU A 96 -7.13 20.21 -6.79
C GLU A 96 -6.71 20.30 -5.32
N GLY A 97 -5.56 20.93 -5.08
CA GLY A 97 -5.05 21.22 -3.74
C GLY A 97 -4.16 20.11 -3.14
N SER A 98 -3.25 20.51 -2.25
CA SER A 98 -2.28 19.60 -1.62
C SER A 98 -2.92 18.55 -0.71
N GLN A 99 -4.03 18.91 -0.03
CA GLN A 99 -4.79 17.96 0.78
C GLN A 99 -5.33 16.79 -0.05
N ARG A 100 -5.70 17.04 -1.31
CA ARG A 100 -6.19 16.00 -2.21
C ARG A 100 -5.14 14.92 -2.46
N CYS A 101 -3.87 15.32 -2.69
CA CYS A 101 -2.76 14.37 -2.84
C CYS A 101 -2.56 13.52 -1.59
N LEU A 102 -2.75 14.10 -0.39
CA LEU A 102 -2.65 13.37 0.88
C LEU A 102 -3.78 12.36 1.06
N ASP A 103 -5.01 12.77 0.74
CA ASP A 103 -6.18 11.89 0.84
C ASP A 103 -6.04 10.72 -0.14
N ILE A 104 -5.61 10.99 -1.39
CA ILE A 104 -5.40 9.95 -2.41
C ILE A 104 -4.26 9.01 -2.03
N TYR A 105 -3.14 9.54 -1.55
CA TYR A 105 -2.05 8.72 -1.04
C TYR A 105 -2.56 7.79 0.07
N SER A 106 -3.24 8.35 1.07
CA SER A 106 -3.78 7.60 2.22
C SER A 106 -4.79 6.55 1.76
N ALA A 107 -5.70 6.90 0.86
CA ALA A 107 -6.67 5.98 0.27
C ALA A 107 -5.99 4.86 -0.51
N SER A 108 -5.00 5.19 -1.36
CA SER A 108 -4.27 4.18 -2.14
C SER A 108 -3.51 3.20 -1.25
N LYS A 109 -2.93 3.67 -0.13
CA LYS A 109 -2.28 2.81 0.87
C LYS A 109 -3.28 1.93 1.59
N THR A 110 -4.41 2.50 2.03
CA THR A 110 -5.53 1.78 2.66
C THR A 110 -6.04 0.65 1.77
N GLN A 111 -6.44 1.00 0.54
CA GLN A 111 -7.04 0.05 -0.40
C GLN A 111 -6.05 -1.00 -0.90
N ALA A 112 -4.77 -0.65 -1.06
CA ALA A 112 -3.74 -1.61 -1.46
C ALA A 112 -3.44 -2.62 -0.34
N GLU A 113 -3.42 -2.18 0.92
CA GLU A 113 -3.23 -3.09 2.04
C GLU A 113 -4.46 -3.98 2.27
N GLN A 114 -5.68 -3.44 2.17
CA GLN A 114 -6.92 -4.23 2.18
C GLN A 114 -6.90 -5.28 1.06
N ALA A 115 -6.48 -4.91 -0.16
CA ALA A 115 -6.36 -5.84 -1.28
C ALA A 115 -5.29 -6.92 -1.04
N ALA A 116 -4.20 -6.57 -0.36
CA ALA A 116 -3.17 -7.53 0.03
C ALA A 116 -3.70 -8.58 1.00
N TRP A 117 -4.42 -8.17 2.05
CA TRP A 117 -5.03 -9.09 3.00
C TRP A 117 -6.13 -9.94 2.38
N LYS A 118 -7.00 -9.32 1.55
CA LYS A 118 -8.00 -10.03 0.77
C LYS A 118 -7.37 -11.09 -0.15
N PHE A 119 -6.25 -10.78 -0.80
CA PHE A 119 -5.51 -11.76 -1.60
C PHE A 119 -5.09 -12.97 -0.76
N MET A 120 -4.57 -12.75 0.46
CA MET A 120 -4.18 -13.84 1.37
C MET A 120 -5.38 -14.71 1.77
N GLU A 121 -6.52 -14.10 2.07
CA GLU A 121 -7.75 -14.80 2.45
C GLU A 121 -8.31 -15.65 1.30
N GLU A 122 -8.38 -15.06 0.10
CA GLU A 122 -9.00 -15.69 -1.07
C GLU A 122 -8.09 -16.71 -1.76
N LYS A 123 -6.79 -16.39 -1.92
CA LYS A 123 -5.84 -17.23 -2.65
C LYS A 123 -5.10 -18.23 -1.77
N LYS A 124 -5.02 -17.96 -0.46
CA LYS A 124 -4.35 -18.82 0.53
C LYS A 124 -2.96 -19.31 0.06
N PRO A 125 -2.06 -18.39 -0.36
CA PRO A 125 -0.76 -18.78 -0.88
C PRO A 125 0.12 -19.43 0.22
N HIS A 126 1.18 -20.12 -0.19
CA HIS A 126 2.06 -20.88 0.71
C HIS A 126 2.99 -20.02 1.59
N PHE A 127 3.09 -18.72 1.34
CA PHE A 127 3.95 -17.81 2.09
C PHE A 127 3.16 -17.06 3.18
N VAL A 128 3.88 -16.50 4.16
CA VAL A 128 3.28 -15.60 5.16
C VAL A 128 3.45 -14.15 4.72
N LEU A 129 2.36 -13.38 4.74
CA LEU A 129 2.37 -11.94 4.55
C LEU A 129 2.48 -11.23 5.92
N ASN A 130 3.30 -10.18 6.00
CA ASN A 130 3.23 -9.17 7.04
C ASN A 130 3.20 -7.77 6.42
N THR A 131 2.62 -6.81 7.12
CA THR A 131 2.64 -5.40 6.73
C THR A 131 3.42 -4.59 7.75
N VAL A 132 4.15 -3.58 7.29
CA VAL A 132 4.80 -2.59 8.14
C VAL A 132 4.20 -1.24 7.79
N LEU A 133 3.75 -0.49 8.80
CA LEU A 133 3.07 0.79 8.64
C LEU A 133 3.91 1.93 9.25
N PRO A 134 4.94 2.43 8.55
CA PRO A 134 5.68 3.59 9.02
C PRO A 134 4.83 4.86 9.03
N ASN A 135 5.10 5.75 9.99
CA ASN A 135 4.66 7.14 9.95
C ASN A 135 5.75 7.98 9.23
N ALA A 136 6.28 9.03 9.86
CA ALA A 136 7.41 9.78 9.35
C ALA A 136 8.75 9.09 9.71
N ASN A 137 9.43 8.54 8.71
CA ASN A 137 10.76 7.98 8.87
C ASN A 137 11.80 9.11 8.97
N MET A 138 12.55 9.16 10.07
CA MET A 138 13.69 10.06 10.26
C MET A 138 14.99 9.24 10.35
N GLY A 139 16.05 9.69 9.68
CA GLY A 139 17.35 9.00 9.69
C GLY A 139 18.31 9.53 8.63
N THR A 140 19.49 8.93 8.57
CA THR A 140 20.53 9.28 7.59
C THR A 140 20.08 9.00 6.16
N ILE A 141 20.25 9.99 5.28
CA ILE A 141 20.08 9.82 3.84
C ILE A 141 21.35 9.17 3.28
N LEU A 142 21.26 7.92 2.83
CA LEU A 142 22.41 7.16 2.33
C LEU A 142 22.90 7.62 0.95
N SER A 143 22.02 8.24 0.15
CA SER A 143 22.32 8.78 -1.18
C SER A 143 21.55 10.09 -1.38
N PRO A 144 22.17 11.25 -1.08
CA PRO A 144 21.54 12.57 -1.21
C PRO A 144 21.45 13.09 -2.64
#